data_AF-A0A353Z3D4-F1
#
_entry.id   AF-A0A353Z3D4-F1
#
_cell.length_a   1.000
_cell.length_b   1.000
_cell.length_c   1.000
_cell.angle_alpha   90.00
_cell.angle_beta   90.00
_cell.angle_gamma   90.00
#
_symmetry.space_group_name_H-M   'P 1'
#
loop_
_entity.id
_entity.type
_entity.pdbx_description
1 polymer ?
#
loop_
_entity_poly.entity_id
_entity_poly.type
_entity_poly.pdbx_seq_one_letter_code
_entity_poly.pdbx_strand_id
1 'polypeptide(L)'
;MKILIFHLLLVGLMATDRGSIFSINYIGKSADEIKELVLEHHKMYKPNTAFINDSYNYLKYEDRIREITVLFFLNDNNHCRMIRIMSDYSNINDLRDELDSNYESVDNYNWKYKAGNMCYSVSLTEEDWYFTIAIKKKE
;
A
#
# COMPACT_ATOMS: atom_id res chain seq x y z
N MET A 1 -27.16 49.23 1.13
CA MET A 1 -26.94 49.01 -0.32
C MET A 1 -25.44 48.97 -0.59
N LYS A 2 -24.86 47.77 -0.67
CA LYS A 2 -23.66 47.42 -1.43
C LYS A 2 -23.67 45.89 -1.54
N ILE A 3 -24.04 45.45 -2.74
CA ILE A 3 -23.99 44.08 -3.22
C ILE A 3 -22.51 43.74 -3.42
N LEU A 4 -22.06 42.54 -3.06
CA LEU A 4 -21.43 41.57 -3.98
C LEU A 4 -20.67 40.46 -3.22
N ILE A 5 -21.22 39.24 -3.35
CA ILE A 5 -20.52 38.01 -3.77
C ILE A 5 -19.22 37.69 -3.01
N PHE A 6 -19.34 36.85 -1.99
CA PHE A 6 -18.22 36.06 -1.44
C PHE A 6 -18.64 34.60 -1.24
N HIS A 7 -19.27 33.99 -2.24
CA HIS A 7 -19.61 32.56 -2.22
C HIS A 7 -19.19 31.93 -3.55
N LEU A 8 -17.91 32.05 -3.89
CA LEU A 8 -17.33 31.36 -5.04
C LEU A 8 -15.84 31.14 -4.80
N LEU A 9 -15.52 30.15 -3.95
CA LEU A 9 -14.26 29.41 -3.90
C LEU A 9 -14.41 28.22 -2.93
N LEU A 10 -15.48 27.44 -3.10
CA LEU A 10 -15.55 26.05 -2.59
C LEU A 10 -15.72 25.10 -3.77
N VAL A 11 -15.10 25.42 -4.91
CA VAL A 11 -14.93 24.47 -6.00
C VAL A 11 -13.81 23.53 -5.59
N GLY A 12 -14.23 22.48 -4.90
CA GLY A 12 -13.58 21.18 -4.78
C GLY A 12 -12.06 21.17 -4.93
N LEU A 13 -11.38 21.30 -3.79
CA LEU A 13 -10.20 20.46 -3.56
C LEU A 13 -10.71 19.01 -3.47
N MET A 14 -11.14 18.44 -4.61
CA MET A 14 -11.10 17.00 -4.80
C MET A 14 -9.62 16.70 -4.91
N ALA A 15 -8.91 16.74 -3.79
CA ALA A 15 -7.63 16.08 -3.67
C ALA A 15 -7.91 14.67 -4.17
N THR A 16 -7.35 14.35 -5.34
CA THR A 16 -7.28 12.98 -5.81
C THR A 16 -6.29 12.33 -4.88
N ASP A 17 -6.72 12.06 -3.66
CA ASP A 17 -5.91 11.42 -2.65
C ASP A 17 -5.62 10.06 -3.24
N ARG A 18 -4.41 9.92 -3.79
CA ARG A 18 -3.89 8.64 -4.25
C ARG A 18 -3.66 7.89 -2.96
N GLY A 19 -4.73 7.29 -2.44
CA GLY A 19 -4.71 6.61 -1.16
C GLY A 19 -3.48 5.72 -1.14
N SER A 20 -2.56 5.99 -0.23
CA SER A 20 -1.35 5.21 -0.11
C SER A 20 -1.74 3.78 0.25
N ILE A 21 -1.16 2.78 -0.43
CA ILE A 21 -1.41 1.37 -0.13
C ILE A 21 -1.03 1.01 1.32
N PHE A 22 -0.24 1.88 1.97
CA PHE A 22 0.21 1.74 3.35
C PHE A 22 -0.83 2.17 4.41
N SER A 23 -1.87 2.92 4.01
CA SER A 23 -2.88 3.47 4.93
C SER A 23 -3.87 2.43 5.47
N ILE A 24 -3.99 1.28 4.82
CA ILE A 24 -4.90 0.19 5.21
C ILE A 24 -4.08 -1.01 5.68
N ASN A 25 -4.43 -1.56 6.85
CA ASN A 25 -3.86 -2.82 7.32
C ASN A 25 -4.58 -4.01 6.65
N TYR A 26 -3.90 -4.69 5.73
CA TYR A 26 -4.46 -5.86 5.04
C TYR A 26 -4.17 -7.20 5.73
N ILE A 27 -3.21 -7.25 6.66
CA ILE A 27 -2.84 -8.51 7.30
C ILE A 27 -4.01 -9.02 8.15
N GLY A 28 -4.39 -10.27 7.91
CA GLY A 28 -5.54 -10.92 8.51
C GLY A 28 -6.85 -10.74 7.75
N LYS A 29 -6.90 -9.96 6.66
CA LYS A 29 -8.07 -9.86 5.79
C LYS A 29 -8.12 -11.03 4.81
N SER A 30 -9.32 -11.48 4.48
CA SER A 30 -9.55 -12.49 3.45
C SER A 30 -9.21 -11.95 2.05
N ALA A 31 -8.99 -12.86 1.10
CA ALA A 31 -8.75 -12.51 -0.30
C ALA A 31 -9.83 -11.59 -0.90
N ASP A 32 -11.10 -11.79 -0.54
CA ASP A 32 -12.20 -11.02 -1.09
C ASP A 32 -12.28 -9.61 -0.47
N GLU A 33 -12.08 -9.49 0.85
CA GLU A 33 -11.95 -8.17 1.49
C GLU A 33 -10.80 -7.34 0.92
N ILE A 34 -9.66 -7.99 0.60
CA ILE A 34 -8.52 -7.29 -0.03
C ILE A 34 -8.93 -6.76 -1.41
N LYS A 35 -9.61 -7.56 -2.22
CA LYS A 35 -10.07 -7.13 -3.56
C LYS A 35 -10.99 -5.92 -3.46
N GLU A 36 -11.94 -5.95 -2.54
CA GLU A 36 -12.88 -4.85 -2.31
C GLU A 36 -12.15 -3.58 -1.87
N LEU A 37 -11.27 -3.69 -0.87
CA LEU A 37 -10.54 -2.54 -0.34
C LEU A 37 -9.59 -1.90 -1.36
N VAL A 38 -8.89 -2.72 -2.16
CA VAL A 38 -8.01 -2.22 -3.23
C VAL A 38 -8.84 -1.54 -4.32
N LEU A 39 -9.98 -2.11 -4.70
CA LEU A 39 -10.87 -1.52 -5.71
C LEU A 39 -11.45 -0.17 -5.23
N GLU A 40 -11.85 -0.07 -3.98
CA GLU A 40 -12.46 1.11 -3.39
C GLU A 40 -11.46 2.26 -3.21
N HIS A 41 -10.30 1.95 -2.60
CA HIS A 41 -9.36 2.97 -2.12
C HIS A 41 -8.14 3.19 -3.04
N HIS A 42 -7.82 2.22 -3.91
CA HIS A 42 -6.55 2.20 -4.65
C HIS A 42 -6.77 1.96 -6.14
N LYS A 43 -7.62 2.78 -6.76
CA LYS A 43 -8.11 2.61 -8.15
C LYS A 43 -7.02 2.45 -9.23
N MET A 44 -5.81 2.93 -8.96
CA MET A 44 -4.66 2.81 -9.88
C MET A 44 -4.06 1.39 -9.90
N TYR A 45 -4.20 0.65 -8.81
CA TYR A 45 -3.75 -0.73 -8.69
C TYR A 45 -4.73 -1.66 -9.39
N LYS A 46 -4.29 -2.30 -10.46
CA LYS A 46 -5.09 -3.27 -11.23
C LYS A 46 -4.67 -4.70 -10.89
N PRO A 47 -5.62 -5.64 -10.73
CA PRO A 47 -5.27 -7.02 -10.49
C PRO A 47 -4.51 -7.58 -11.69
N ASN A 48 -3.45 -8.35 -11.43
CA ASN A 48 -2.72 -9.09 -12.45
C ASN A 48 -2.86 -10.59 -12.17
N THR A 49 -3.66 -11.26 -12.99
CA THR A 49 -3.91 -12.71 -12.95
C THR A 49 -3.26 -13.45 -14.13
N ALA A 50 -2.39 -12.79 -14.89
CA ALA A 50 -1.78 -13.35 -16.10
C ALA A 50 -0.79 -14.49 -15.79
N PHE A 51 -0.27 -14.53 -14.56
CA PHE A 51 0.63 -15.57 -14.09
C PHE A 51 0.10 -16.17 -12.78
N ILE A 52 -0.22 -17.46 -12.81
CA ILE A 52 -0.56 -18.24 -11.62
C ILE A 52 0.74 -18.83 -11.10
N ASN A 53 1.06 -18.56 -9.84
CA ASN A 53 2.23 -19.14 -9.18
C ASN A 53 1.81 -20.37 -8.39
N ASP A 54 2.21 -21.55 -8.86
CA ASP A 54 1.83 -22.82 -8.23
C ASP A 54 2.53 -23.05 -6.88
N SER A 55 3.57 -22.27 -6.55
CA SER A 55 4.34 -22.40 -5.31
C SER A 55 3.92 -21.42 -4.22
N TYR A 56 3.24 -20.32 -4.56
CA TYR A 56 2.90 -19.27 -3.61
C TYR A 56 1.47 -18.76 -3.82
N ASN A 57 0.64 -18.88 -2.78
CA ASN A 57 -0.71 -18.31 -2.76
C ASN A 57 -0.64 -16.80 -2.48
N TYR A 58 -0.84 -15.97 -3.50
CA TYR A 58 -0.91 -14.51 -3.36
C TYR A 58 -1.90 -13.86 -4.33
N LEU A 59 -2.39 -12.67 -3.97
CA LEU A 59 -3.02 -11.73 -4.90
C LEU A 59 -1.96 -10.74 -5.40
N LYS A 60 -1.95 -10.46 -6.71
CA LYS A 60 -1.04 -9.51 -7.33
C LYS A 60 -1.78 -8.32 -7.92
N TYR A 61 -1.27 -7.13 -7.64
CA TYR A 61 -1.74 -5.88 -8.21
C TYR A 61 -0.58 -5.04 -8.74
N GLU A 62 -0.86 -4.22 -9.75
CA GLU A 62 0.12 -3.33 -10.37
C GLU A 62 -0.44 -1.93 -10.53
N ASP A 63 0.32 -0.92 -10.07
CA ASP A 63 0.19 0.46 -10.54
C ASP A 63 1.19 0.64 -11.69
N ARG A 64 0.69 0.64 -12.91
CA ARG A 64 1.52 0.74 -14.13
C ARG A 64 2.04 2.14 -14.40
N ILE A 65 1.50 3.16 -13.73
CA ILE A 65 1.99 4.55 -13.89
C ILE A 65 3.22 4.75 -13.02
N ARG A 66 3.19 4.23 -11.80
CA ARG A 66 4.31 4.29 -10.86
C ARG A 66 5.26 3.12 -10.98
N GLU A 67 4.96 2.12 -11.80
CA GLU A 67 5.75 0.88 -11.90
C GLU A 67 5.90 0.17 -10.54
N ILE A 68 4.80 0.12 -9.78
CA ILE A 68 4.73 -0.54 -8.46
C ILE A 68 3.94 -1.83 -8.57
N THR A 69 4.52 -2.92 -8.07
CA THR A 69 3.83 -4.21 -7.87
C THR A 69 3.55 -4.42 -6.39
N VAL A 70 2.33 -4.86 -6.05
CA VAL A 70 1.94 -5.26 -4.69
C VAL A 70 1.49 -6.71 -4.69
N LEU A 71 2.05 -7.48 -3.77
CA LEU A 71 1.73 -8.89 -3.53
C LEU A 71 1.15 -9.04 -2.13
N PHE A 72 -0.06 -9.57 -2.05
CA PHE A 72 -0.69 -9.98 -0.80
C PHE A 72 -0.56 -11.49 -0.65
N PHE A 73 0.43 -11.94 0.12
CA PHE A 73 0.62 -13.36 0.39
C PHE A 73 -0.44 -13.86 1.36
N LEU A 74 -1.11 -14.95 1.00
CA LEU A 74 -2.18 -15.56 1.75
C LEU A 74 -1.66 -16.79 2.52
N ASN A 75 -2.35 -17.14 3.60
CA ASN A 75 -2.21 -18.43 4.28
C ASN A 75 -3.20 -19.46 3.71
N ASP A 76 -3.20 -20.68 4.26
CA ASP A 76 -4.05 -21.78 3.80
C ASP A 76 -5.55 -21.50 3.97
N ASN A 77 -5.90 -20.57 4.87
CA ASN A 77 -7.28 -20.09 5.07
C ASN A 77 -7.63 -18.91 4.16
N ASN A 78 -6.81 -18.58 3.15
CA ASN A 78 -6.98 -17.42 2.26
C ASN A 78 -7.00 -16.05 2.96
N HIS A 79 -6.31 -15.91 4.10
CA HIS A 79 -6.13 -14.62 4.77
C HIS A 79 -4.70 -14.10 4.57
N CYS A 80 -4.55 -12.79 4.37
CA CYS A 80 -3.25 -12.18 4.16
C CYS A 80 -2.35 -12.33 5.40
N ARG A 81 -1.13 -12.83 5.19
CA ARG A 81 -0.11 -13.00 6.22
C ARG A 81 1.08 -12.06 6.05
N MET A 82 1.30 -11.57 4.83
CA MET A 82 2.40 -10.68 4.48
C MET A 82 2.02 -9.87 3.23
N ILE A 83 2.49 -8.63 3.18
CA ILE A 83 2.43 -7.79 2.00
C ILE A 83 3.87 -7.58 1.51
N ARG A 84 4.10 -7.66 0.21
CA ARG A 84 5.35 -7.24 -0.43
C ARG A 84 5.05 -6.24 -1.53
N ILE A 85 5.70 -5.08 -1.46
CA ILE A 85 5.69 -4.06 -2.49
C ILE A 85 7.04 -4.14 -3.21
N MET A 86 7.06 -4.02 -4.52
CA MET A 86 8.26 -4.03 -5.35
C MET A 86 8.20 -2.85 -6.32
N SER A 87 9.29 -2.12 -6.46
CA SER A 87 9.42 -1.02 -7.42
C SER A 87 10.89 -0.77 -7.75
N ASP A 88 11.16 -0.12 -8.88
CA ASP A 88 12.49 0.37 -9.20
C ASP A 88 12.83 1.63 -8.38
N TYR A 89 14.10 2.01 -8.39
CA TYR A 89 14.64 3.11 -7.58
C TYR A 89 14.09 4.51 -7.90
N SER A 90 13.39 4.71 -9.02
CA SER A 90 12.75 5.99 -9.31
C SER A 90 11.66 6.35 -8.29
N ASN A 91 11.07 5.35 -7.60
CA ASN A 91 10.03 5.55 -6.58
C ASN A 91 10.56 5.52 -5.14
N ILE A 92 11.87 5.38 -4.89
CA ILE A 92 12.37 5.10 -3.54
C ILE A 92 12.10 6.23 -2.56
N ASN A 93 12.27 7.48 -2.97
CA ASN A 93 12.05 8.64 -2.09
C ASN A 93 10.55 8.79 -1.78
N ASP A 94 9.70 8.75 -2.80
CA ASP A 94 8.24 8.83 -2.63
C ASP A 94 7.71 7.72 -1.71
N LEU A 95 8.16 6.47 -1.89
CA LEU A 95 7.72 5.37 -1.05
C LEU A 95 8.28 5.46 0.38
N ARG A 96 9.48 6.00 0.59
CA ARG A 96 9.99 6.28 1.94
C ARG A 96 9.17 7.37 2.63
N ASP A 97 8.84 8.45 1.93
CA ASP A 97 8.00 9.52 2.46
C ASP A 97 6.60 9.01 2.84
N GLU A 98 6.03 8.10 2.02
CA GLU A 98 4.78 7.43 2.38
C GLU A 98 4.94 6.54 3.63
N LEU A 99 6.04 5.79 3.76
CA LEU A 99 6.32 4.98 4.95
C LEU A 99 6.47 5.84 6.21
N ASP A 100 7.26 6.91 6.14
CA ASP A 100 7.49 7.85 7.23
C ASP A 100 6.19 8.58 7.64
N SER A 101 5.28 8.80 6.68
CA SER A 101 3.98 9.42 6.95
C SER A 101 2.97 8.45 7.60
N ASN A 102 3.10 7.14 7.37
CA ASN A 102 2.14 6.14 7.85
C ASN A 102 2.62 5.37 9.09
N TYR A 103 3.93 5.24 9.30
CA TYR A 103 4.51 4.33 10.29
C TYR A 103 5.60 5.00 11.14
N GLU A 104 5.88 4.43 12.33
CA GLU A 104 6.95 4.90 13.20
C GLU A 104 8.29 4.35 12.70
N SER A 105 9.19 5.24 12.25
CA SER A 105 10.56 4.85 11.88
C SER A 105 11.32 4.29 13.09
N VAL A 106 12.01 3.16 12.86
CA VAL A 106 12.92 2.53 13.81
C VAL A 106 14.36 2.83 13.42
N ASP A 107 14.65 2.76 12.12
CA ASP A 107 15.92 3.15 11.50
C ASP A 107 15.69 3.48 10.01
N ASN A 108 16.78 3.62 9.24
CA ASN A 108 16.73 4.00 7.83
C ASN A 108 16.02 3.00 6.91
N TYR A 109 15.81 1.76 7.34
CA TYR A 109 15.27 0.67 6.54
C TYR A 109 14.09 -0.04 7.22
N ASN A 110 13.73 0.37 8.43
CA ASN A 110 12.73 -0.31 9.23
C ASN A 110 11.75 0.67 9.87
N TRP A 111 10.49 0.29 9.84
CA TRP A 111 9.39 0.96 10.53
C TRP A 111 8.56 -0.06 11.29
N LYS A 112 7.70 0.46 12.17
CA LYS A 112 6.72 -0.35 12.90
C LYS A 112 5.41 0.43 13.01
N TYR A 113 4.32 -0.31 13.18
CA TYR A 113 3.04 0.28 13.55
C TYR A 113 2.24 -0.70 14.40
N LYS A 114 1.21 -0.17 15.05
CA LYS A 114 0.24 -0.95 15.83
C LYS A 114 -1.13 -0.83 15.19
N ALA A 115 -1.83 -1.95 15.09
CA ALA A 115 -3.25 -1.97 14.76
C ALA A 115 -3.95 -2.90 15.76
N GLY A 116 -4.84 -2.33 16.58
CA GLY A 116 -5.37 -3.01 17.76
C GLY A 116 -4.25 -3.46 18.70
N ASN A 117 -4.30 -4.73 19.14
CA ASN A 117 -3.31 -5.32 20.04
C ASN A 117 -2.11 -5.95 19.31
N MET A 118 -2.00 -5.77 17.99
CA MET A 118 -0.95 -6.38 17.17
C MET A 118 0.09 -5.34 16.75
N CYS A 119 1.36 -5.73 16.83
CA CYS A 119 2.49 -4.97 16.30
C CYS A 119 2.90 -5.54 14.94
N TYR A 120 3.30 -4.66 14.04
CA TYR A 120 3.72 -4.99 12.69
C TYR A 120 5.09 -4.38 12.42
N SER A 121 5.89 -5.09 11.63
CA SER A 121 7.17 -4.60 11.14
C SER A 121 7.05 -4.31 9.65
N VAL A 122 7.67 -3.21 9.24
CA VAL A 122 7.83 -2.83 7.83
C VAL A 122 9.33 -2.70 7.56
N SER A 123 9.83 -3.34 6.51
CA SER A 123 11.25 -3.32 6.16
C SER A 123 11.44 -3.04 4.69
N LEU A 124 12.34 -2.13 4.35
CA LEU A 124 12.80 -1.86 2.99
C LEU A 124 14.10 -2.63 2.75
N THR A 125 14.17 -3.34 1.63
CA THR A 125 15.38 -4.07 1.19
C THR A 125 15.73 -3.64 -0.22
N GLU A 126 16.95 -3.15 -0.38
CA GLU A 126 17.54 -2.76 -1.66
C GLU A 126 18.14 -3.99 -2.35
N GLU A 127 17.83 -4.18 -3.63
CA GLU A 127 18.36 -5.22 -4.52
C GLU A 127 19.04 -4.55 -5.72
N ASP A 128 19.81 -5.27 -6.53
CA ASP A 128 20.64 -4.66 -7.59
C ASP A 128 19.87 -3.75 -8.58
N TRP A 129 18.59 -4.03 -8.83
CA TRP A 129 17.78 -3.34 -9.86
C TRP A 129 16.44 -2.80 -9.37
N TYR A 130 16.07 -3.10 -8.12
CA TYR A 130 14.78 -2.78 -7.55
C TYR A 130 14.90 -2.76 -6.03
N PHE A 131 13.85 -2.35 -5.34
CA PHE A 131 13.76 -2.57 -3.90
C PHE A 131 12.42 -3.21 -3.56
N THR A 132 12.37 -3.78 -2.37
CA THR A 132 11.14 -4.33 -1.81
C THR A 132 10.81 -3.70 -0.48
N ILE A 133 9.52 -3.58 -0.21
CA ILE A 133 9.01 -3.26 1.13
C ILE A 133 8.18 -4.46 1.58
N ALA A 134 8.51 -5.01 2.74
CA ALA A 134 7.80 -6.14 3.33
C ALA A 134 7.07 -5.69 4.60
N ILE A 135 5.77 -5.99 4.67
CA ILE A 135 4.94 -5.74 5.85
C ILE A 135 4.49 -7.09 6.40
N LYS A 136 4.76 -7.33 7.68
CA LYS A 136 4.39 -8.57 8.38
C LYS A 136 4.06 -8.30 9.84
N LYS A 137 3.30 -9.22 10.45
CA LYS A 137 3.12 -9.23 11.90
C LYS A 137 4.48 -9.42 12.56
N LYS A 138 4.76 -8.64 13.60
CA LYS A 138 5.95 -8.81 14.45
C LYS A 138 5.68 -10.00 15.38
N GLU A 139 6.56 -11.01 15.31
CA GLU A 139 6.56 -12.16 16.22
C GLU A 139 6.88 -11.72 17.67
#